data_AF-A0A5C4LAZ7-F1
#
_entry.id   AF-A0A5C4LAZ7-F1
#
_cell.length_a   1.000
_cell.length_b   1.000
_cell.length_c   1.000
_cell.angle_alpha   90.00
_cell.angle_beta   90.00
_cell.angle_gamma   90.00
#
_symmetry.space_group_name_H-M   'P 1'
#
loop_
_entity.id
_entity.type
_entity.pdbx_description
1 polymer ?
#
loop_
_entity_poly.entity_id
_entity_poly.type
_entity_poly.pdbx_seq_one_letter_code
_entity_poly.pdbx_strand_id
1 'polypeptide(L)'
;MDRVERRVPRHEHGLDRRSVVMGAVACCAAGGAAWAGPEDLLPQKGDRLVLGDGAKAGQPITLDGLPVGGELVEAVAVDPQGVRREGSRFSKIILVRVAPDQIAEDQRAHAVDGVLALSAICTHQGCTISGWSHETRRLSCFCHHSEFLPAEGGRVAKGPARKRLPVLPLARGEGGTLMVAGGFTTRPGPGPA
;
A
#
# COMPACT_ATOMS: atom_id res chain seq x y z
N MET A 1 -49.35 -75.99 -2.46
CA MET A 1 -48.15 -76.59 -3.07
C MET A 1 -48.27 -76.32 -4.56
N ASP A 2 -47.49 -75.36 -5.08
CA ASP A 2 -47.03 -75.37 -6.47
C ASP A 2 -45.93 -74.33 -6.61
N ARG A 3 -44.70 -74.82 -6.63
CA ARG A 3 -43.46 -74.05 -6.67
C ARG A 3 -42.88 -74.22 -8.06
N VAL A 4 -43.17 -73.27 -8.95
CA VAL A 4 -42.46 -73.14 -10.23
C VAL A 4 -41.11 -72.46 -9.97
N GLU A 5 -40.04 -73.18 -10.26
CA GLU A 5 -38.66 -72.69 -10.13
C GLU A 5 -38.34 -71.64 -11.20
N ARG A 6 -37.75 -70.54 -10.72
CA ARG A 6 -37.41 -69.35 -11.49
C ARG A 6 -36.02 -69.53 -12.10
N ARG A 7 -35.92 -69.41 -13.42
CA ARG A 7 -34.67 -69.15 -14.13
C ARG A 7 -34.40 -67.65 -14.10
N VAL A 8 -33.28 -67.23 -13.49
CA VAL A 8 -32.83 -65.83 -13.50
C VAL A 8 -31.73 -65.65 -14.54
N PRO A 9 -31.94 -64.86 -15.62
CA PRO A 9 -30.88 -64.46 -16.51
C PRO A 9 -30.08 -63.28 -15.93
N ARG A 10 -28.75 -63.34 -16.07
CA ARG A 10 -27.83 -62.24 -15.74
C ARG A 10 -28.05 -61.09 -16.73
N HIS A 11 -28.27 -59.88 -16.20
CA HIS A 11 -28.22 -58.65 -16.97
C HIS A 11 -26.98 -57.86 -16.51
N GLU A 12 -25.99 -57.78 -17.38
CA GLU A 12 -24.80 -56.94 -17.18
C GLU A 12 -25.14 -55.51 -17.61
N HIS A 13 -25.36 -54.62 -16.65
CA HIS A 13 -25.42 -53.18 -16.89
C HIS A 13 -24.04 -52.58 -16.66
N GLY A 14 -23.23 -52.55 -17.72
CA GLY A 14 -22.06 -51.69 -17.80
C GLY A 14 -22.50 -50.23 -17.68
N LEU A 15 -21.99 -49.54 -16.65
CA LEU A 15 -22.13 -48.10 -16.55
C LEU A 15 -21.40 -47.45 -17.73
N ASP A 16 -22.18 -46.82 -18.61
CA ASP A 16 -21.69 -46.03 -19.74
C ASP A 16 -20.90 -44.83 -19.20
N ARG A 17 -19.63 -44.73 -19.62
CA ARG A 17 -18.66 -43.72 -19.19
C ARG A 17 -19.00 -42.31 -19.70
N ARG A 18 -20.12 -42.14 -20.41
CA ARG A 18 -20.57 -40.87 -20.99
C ARG A 18 -21.61 -40.10 -20.18
N SER A 19 -22.09 -40.64 -19.05
CA SER A 19 -23.14 -39.98 -18.24
C SER A 19 -22.65 -39.17 -17.04
N VAL A 20 -21.34 -38.92 -16.91
CA VAL A 20 -20.77 -38.08 -15.84
C VAL A 20 -20.17 -36.79 -16.42
N VAL A 21 -20.97 -35.99 -17.12
CA VAL A 21 -20.57 -34.64 -17.61
C VAL A 21 -21.64 -33.57 -17.34
N MET A 22 -22.59 -33.81 -16.44
CA MET A 22 -23.65 -32.84 -16.09
C MET A 22 -23.81 -32.76 -14.57
N GLY A 23 -22.93 -32.01 -13.89
CA GLY A 23 -23.11 -31.83 -12.44
C GLY A 23 -22.05 -31.07 -11.64
N ALA A 24 -21.13 -30.30 -12.25
CA ALA A 24 -20.16 -29.52 -11.47
C ALA A 24 -19.66 -28.24 -12.18
N VAL A 25 -20.54 -27.49 -12.86
CA VAL A 25 -20.18 -26.22 -13.53
C VAL A 25 -20.77 -24.99 -12.83
N ALA A 26 -21.33 -25.14 -11.61
CA ALA A 26 -22.02 -24.06 -10.92
C ALA A 26 -21.37 -23.60 -9.59
N CYS A 27 -20.06 -23.79 -9.40
CA CYS A 27 -19.36 -23.27 -8.20
C CYS A 27 -18.30 -22.18 -8.51
N CYS A 28 -17.95 -21.97 -9.79
CA CYS A 28 -16.88 -21.03 -10.14
C CYS A 28 -17.37 -19.63 -10.58
N ALA A 29 -18.69 -19.40 -10.67
CA ALA A 29 -19.25 -18.12 -11.09
C ALA A 29 -19.51 -17.12 -9.94
N ALA A 30 -19.20 -17.50 -8.70
CA ALA A 30 -19.32 -16.64 -7.51
C ALA A 30 -17.95 -16.36 -6.86
N GLY A 31 -16.86 -16.46 -7.62
CA GLY A 31 -15.59 -15.84 -7.26
C GLY A 31 -15.69 -14.33 -7.47
N GLY A 32 -16.56 -13.66 -6.72
CA GLY A 32 -16.55 -12.21 -6.63
C GLY A 32 -15.13 -11.81 -6.25
N ALA A 33 -14.52 -10.92 -7.03
CA ALA A 33 -13.30 -10.24 -6.62
C ALA A 33 -13.46 -9.87 -5.15
N ALA A 34 -12.61 -10.39 -4.26
CA ALA A 34 -12.62 -10.01 -2.84
C ALA A 34 -12.91 -8.51 -2.76
N TRP A 35 -14.06 -8.13 -2.19
CA TRP A 35 -14.64 -6.81 -2.39
C TRP A 35 -13.69 -5.80 -1.72
N ALA A 36 -12.80 -5.18 -2.51
CA ALA A 36 -11.87 -4.19 -2.01
C ALA A 36 -12.68 -3.01 -1.48
N GLY A 37 -12.56 -2.75 -0.18
CA GLY A 37 -13.27 -1.67 0.49
C GLY A 37 -12.55 -0.33 0.34
N PRO A 38 -13.16 0.80 0.75
CA PRO A 38 -12.50 2.10 0.79
C PRO A 38 -11.18 2.11 1.58
N GLU A 39 -11.02 1.21 2.55
CA GLU A 39 -9.82 0.95 3.35
C GLU A 39 -8.66 0.36 2.54
N ASP A 40 -8.95 -0.33 1.43
CA ASP A 40 -7.95 -0.95 0.53
C ASP A 40 -7.44 0.02 -0.53
N LEU A 41 -8.09 1.18 -0.68
CA LEU A 41 -7.67 2.22 -1.62
C LEU A 41 -6.34 2.85 -1.16
N LEU A 42 -5.51 3.23 -2.12
CA LEU A 42 -4.33 4.06 -1.84
C LEU A 42 -4.75 5.47 -1.39
N PRO A 43 -3.84 6.23 -0.74
CA PRO A 43 -4.07 7.64 -0.41
C PRO A 43 -4.57 8.45 -1.62
N GLN A 44 -5.59 9.26 -1.39
CA GLN A 44 -6.28 10.08 -2.38
C GLN A 44 -6.24 11.55 -1.98
N LYS A 45 -6.38 12.42 -2.97
CA LYS A 45 -6.52 13.86 -2.72
C LYS A 45 -7.66 14.12 -1.75
N GLY A 46 -7.41 14.94 -0.73
CA GLY A 46 -8.39 15.31 0.29
C GLY A 46 -8.36 14.44 1.54
N ASP A 47 -7.60 13.35 1.56
CA ASP A 47 -7.38 12.60 2.79
C ASP A 47 -6.55 13.45 3.79
N ARG A 48 -6.91 13.38 5.07
CA ARG A 48 -6.09 13.93 6.16
C ARG A 48 -5.02 12.90 6.57
N LEU A 49 -3.87 13.39 7.02
CA LEU A 49 -2.82 12.52 7.56
C LEU A 49 -2.89 12.46 9.08
N VAL A 50 -2.86 11.25 9.62
CA VAL A 50 -2.80 10.97 11.06
C VAL A 50 -1.58 10.13 11.38
N LEU A 51 -1.11 10.20 12.62
CA LEU A 51 -0.02 9.38 13.12
C LEU A 51 -0.39 7.89 12.99
N GLY A 52 0.52 7.11 12.40
CA GLY A 52 0.28 5.70 12.10
C GLY A 52 0.44 4.78 13.31
N ASP A 53 1.34 5.11 14.23
CA ASP A 53 1.75 4.27 15.34
C ASP A 53 1.95 5.05 16.65
N GLY A 54 2.39 4.34 17.70
CA GLY A 54 2.66 4.89 19.02
C GLY A 54 1.43 5.33 19.82
N ALA A 55 1.67 5.96 20.96
CA ALA A 55 0.61 6.39 21.90
C ALA A 55 -0.32 7.48 21.32
N LYS A 56 0.10 8.14 20.24
CA LYS A 56 -0.65 9.20 19.56
C LYS A 56 -1.26 8.74 18.22
N ALA A 57 -1.25 7.44 17.92
CA ALA A 57 -1.83 6.90 16.70
C ALA A 57 -3.26 7.41 16.48
N GLY A 58 -3.56 7.83 15.25
CA GLY A 58 -4.85 8.42 14.87
C GLY A 58 -5.00 9.92 15.13
N GLN A 59 -4.07 10.56 15.86
CA GLN A 59 -4.07 12.02 15.99
C GLN A 59 -3.63 12.70 14.68
N PRO A 60 -4.20 13.86 14.31
CA PRO A 60 -3.77 14.61 13.14
C PRO A 60 -2.29 14.95 13.17
N ILE A 61 -1.61 14.81 12.03
CA ILE A 61 -0.25 15.31 11.87
C ILE A 61 -0.30 16.79 11.53
N THR A 62 0.40 17.60 12.33
CA THR A 62 0.52 19.05 12.14
C THR A 62 1.97 19.46 11.88
N LEU A 63 2.17 20.62 11.27
CA LEU A 63 3.50 21.18 11.03
C LEU A 63 4.30 21.39 12.33
N ASP A 64 3.63 21.79 13.42
CA ASP A 64 4.27 21.99 14.72
C ASP A 64 4.71 20.66 15.35
N GLY A 65 4.01 19.57 15.04
CA GLY A 65 4.35 18.22 15.47
C GLY A 65 5.51 17.58 14.70
N LEU A 66 6.01 18.23 13.65
CA LEU A 66 7.09 17.74 12.79
C LEU A 66 8.26 18.75 12.79
N PRO A 67 9.20 18.69 13.74
CA PRO A 67 10.34 19.60 13.73
C PRO A 67 11.24 19.35 12.50
N VAL A 68 11.88 20.40 12.00
CA VAL A 68 12.89 20.27 10.93
C VAL A 68 14.04 19.41 11.45
N GLY A 69 14.40 18.39 10.69
CA GLY A 69 15.40 17.41 11.10
C GLY A 69 14.95 16.45 12.19
N GLY A 70 13.65 16.38 12.46
CA GLY A 70 13.06 15.39 13.35
C GLY A 70 13.16 13.96 12.83
N GLU A 71 12.57 13.06 13.60
CA GLU A 71 12.50 11.64 13.27
C GLU A 71 11.57 11.38 12.08
N LEU A 72 11.71 10.18 11.52
CA LEU A 72 10.76 9.66 10.54
C LEU A 72 9.44 9.37 11.24
N VAL A 73 8.34 9.79 10.60
CA VAL A 73 6.98 9.58 11.12
C VAL A 73 6.20 8.68 10.18
N GLU A 74 5.62 7.61 10.70
CA GLU A 74 4.64 6.82 9.97
C GLU A 74 3.28 7.53 9.96
N ALA A 75 2.61 7.54 8.80
CA ALA A 75 1.30 8.13 8.66
C ALA A 75 0.30 7.22 7.98
N VAL A 76 -0.96 7.44 8.32
CA VAL A 76 -2.13 6.83 7.70
C VAL A 76 -2.97 7.94 7.06
N ALA A 77 -3.38 7.72 5.82
CA ALA A 77 -4.36 8.57 5.15
C ALA A 77 -5.76 8.20 5.63
N VAL A 78 -6.54 9.22 6.01
CA VAL A 78 -7.91 9.06 6.47
C VAL A 78 -8.82 9.90 5.58
N ASP A 79 -9.81 9.26 4.97
CA ASP A 79 -10.72 9.92 4.05
C ASP A 79 -11.69 10.89 4.78
N PRO A 80 -12.47 11.70 4.03
CA PRO A 80 -13.43 12.63 4.64
C PRO A 80 -14.52 11.94 5.48
N GLN A 81 -14.81 10.66 5.22
CA GLN A 81 -15.77 9.86 5.97
C GLN A 81 -15.15 9.21 7.22
N GLY A 82 -13.83 9.31 7.40
CA GLY A 82 -13.10 8.75 8.53
C GLY A 82 -12.52 7.37 8.29
N VAL A 83 -12.60 6.83 7.07
CA VAL A 83 -12.01 5.54 6.74
C VAL A 83 -10.50 5.65 6.66
N ARG A 84 -9.81 4.80 7.42
CA ARG A 84 -8.35 4.68 7.40
C ARG A 84 -7.94 3.82 6.20
N ARG A 85 -7.13 4.38 5.31
CA ARG A 85 -6.61 3.68 4.13
C ARG A 85 -5.42 2.81 4.50
N GLU A 86 -5.65 1.75 5.26
CA GLU A 86 -4.60 0.86 5.80
C GLU A 86 -4.80 -0.62 5.46
N GLY A 87 -5.87 -0.97 4.73
CA GLY A 87 -6.13 -2.34 4.27
C GLY A 87 -5.10 -2.82 3.24
N SER A 88 -4.65 -1.91 2.36
CA SER A 88 -3.59 -2.22 1.41
C SER A 88 -2.20 -2.04 2.03
N ARG A 89 -1.35 -3.07 1.96
CA ARG A 89 0.08 -2.95 2.31
C ARG A 89 0.82 -1.84 1.56
N PHE A 90 0.28 -1.39 0.42
CA PHE A 90 0.89 -0.38 -0.43
C PHE A 90 0.48 1.06 -0.06
N SER A 91 -0.44 1.23 0.89
CA SER A 91 -0.89 2.56 1.33
C SER A 91 0.02 3.20 2.38
N LYS A 92 0.99 2.47 2.95
CA LYS A 92 1.87 2.95 4.03
C LYS A 92 2.66 4.20 3.60
N ILE A 93 2.62 5.24 4.44
CA ILE A 93 3.24 6.54 4.21
C ILE A 93 4.29 6.79 5.29
N ILE A 94 5.42 7.35 4.89
CA ILE A 94 6.42 7.92 5.80
C ILE A 94 6.60 9.41 5.50
N LEU A 95 6.76 10.20 6.55
CA LEU A 95 7.05 11.62 6.49
C LEU A 95 8.44 11.89 7.07
N VAL A 96 9.14 12.80 6.42
CA VAL A 96 10.37 13.41 6.93
C VAL A 96 10.29 14.92 6.71
N ARG A 97 10.95 15.69 7.58
CA ARG A 97 11.05 17.14 7.41
C ARG A 97 12.51 17.57 7.29
N VAL A 98 12.82 18.21 6.18
CA VAL A 98 14.12 18.84 5.92
C VAL A 98 13.95 20.37 5.86
N ALA A 99 15.05 21.11 5.79
CA ALA A 99 14.94 22.55 5.57
C ALA A 99 14.36 22.81 4.16
N PRO A 100 13.45 23.79 3.97
CA PRO A 100 12.79 23.99 2.67
C PRO A 100 13.76 24.24 1.52
N ASP A 101 14.86 24.95 1.75
CA ASP A 101 15.90 25.23 0.77
C ASP A 101 16.66 23.98 0.29
N GLN A 102 16.62 22.90 1.06
CA GLN A 102 17.23 21.61 0.72
C GLN A 102 16.40 20.75 -0.24
N ILE A 103 15.16 21.15 -0.55
CA ILE A 103 14.28 20.43 -1.48
C ILE A 103 14.60 20.84 -2.92
N ALA A 104 14.75 19.86 -3.80
CA ALA A 104 14.94 20.12 -5.23
C ALA A 104 13.77 20.92 -5.81
N GLU A 105 14.05 21.84 -6.74
CA GLU A 105 13.06 22.80 -7.25
C GLU A 105 11.80 22.13 -7.79
N ASP A 106 11.98 21.06 -8.57
CA ASP A 106 10.91 20.26 -9.16
C ASP A 106 10.10 19.45 -8.15
N GLN A 107 10.55 19.37 -6.89
CA GLN A 107 9.89 18.65 -5.80
C GLN A 107 9.20 19.58 -4.80
N ARG A 108 9.46 20.89 -4.84
CA ARG A 108 8.86 21.86 -3.89
C ARG A 108 7.34 21.86 -3.94
N ALA A 109 6.75 21.66 -5.12
CA ALA A 109 5.29 21.61 -5.30
C ALA A 109 4.62 20.38 -4.63
N HIS A 110 5.38 19.37 -4.22
CA HIS A 110 4.89 18.19 -3.52
C HIS A 110 5.06 18.28 -1.99
N ALA A 111 5.76 19.30 -1.50
CA ALA A 111 6.11 19.48 -0.10
C ALA A 111 5.30 20.59 0.56
N VAL A 112 5.24 20.59 1.89
CA VAL A 112 4.69 21.69 2.70
C VAL A 112 5.71 22.04 3.78
N ASP A 113 6.26 23.26 3.75
CA ASP A 113 7.24 23.77 4.72
C ASP A 113 8.40 22.80 5.05
N GLY A 114 8.93 22.15 4.02
CA GLY A 114 10.02 21.19 4.19
C GLY A 114 9.59 19.74 4.47
N VAL A 115 8.28 19.51 4.69
CA VAL A 115 7.73 18.17 4.91
C VAL A 115 7.53 17.47 3.58
N LEU A 116 8.06 16.26 3.48
CA LEU A 116 7.95 15.37 2.34
C LEU A 116 7.27 14.08 2.80
N ALA A 117 6.25 13.64 2.05
CA ALA A 117 5.62 12.34 2.23
C ALA A 117 5.99 11.41 1.08
N LEU A 118 6.35 10.17 1.41
CA LEU A 118 6.70 9.14 0.45
C LEU A 118 6.03 7.81 0.83
N SER A 119 5.99 6.88 -0.11
CA SER A 119 5.63 5.50 0.23
C SER A 119 6.65 4.92 1.20
N ALA A 120 6.18 4.22 2.22
CA ALA A 120 7.04 3.44 3.11
C ALA A 120 7.56 2.15 2.44
N ILE A 121 7.11 1.81 1.22
CA ILE A 121 7.38 0.51 0.62
C ILE A 121 8.55 0.59 -0.33
N CYS A 122 9.65 -0.08 0.04
CA CYS A 122 10.86 -0.18 -0.79
C CYS A 122 10.54 -0.72 -2.18
N THR A 123 11.01 -0.02 -3.21
CA THR A 123 10.78 -0.36 -4.62
C THR A 123 11.63 -1.51 -5.14
N HIS A 124 12.49 -2.11 -4.31
CA HIS A 124 13.24 -3.31 -4.65
C HIS A 124 12.36 -4.57 -4.52
N GLN A 125 12.12 -5.00 -3.27
CA GLN A 125 11.36 -6.21 -2.96
C GLN A 125 10.18 -5.96 -1.98
N GLY A 126 9.86 -4.69 -1.71
CA GLY A 126 8.63 -4.35 -1.00
C GLY A 126 8.70 -4.41 0.52
N CYS A 127 9.90 -4.45 1.11
CA CYS A 127 10.08 -4.24 2.55
C CYS A 127 9.64 -2.84 2.96
N THR A 128 9.14 -2.69 4.19
CA THR A 128 8.92 -1.37 4.79
C THR A 128 10.25 -0.67 5.06
N ILE A 129 10.35 0.59 4.68
CA ILE A 129 11.45 1.49 4.98
C ILE A 129 11.20 2.10 6.37
N SER A 130 12.17 1.97 7.25
CA SER A 130 12.11 2.49 8.63
C SER A 130 13.35 3.29 9.03
N GLY A 131 14.38 3.35 8.18
CA GLY A 131 15.60 4.11 8.47
C GLY A 131 15.51 5.54 7.92
N TRP A 132 15.91 6.52 8.74
CA TRP A 132 16.12 7.90 8.35
C TRP A 132 17.41 8.43 8.96
N SER A 133 18.24 9.09 8.16
CA SER A 133 19.44 9.80 8.63
C SER A 133 19.29 11.27 8.29
N HIS A 134 19.18 12.12 9.31
CA HIS A 134 19.10 13.57 9.12
C HIS A 134 20.39 14.13 8.49
N GLU A 135 21.55 13.64 8.92
CA GLU A 135 22.87 14.09 8.42
C GLU A 135 23.00 13.86 6.90
N THR A 136 22.69 12.64 6.45
CA THR A 136 22.82 12.29 5.02
C THR A 136 21.56 12.60 4.22
N ARG A 137 20.45 12.91 4.90
CA ARG A 137 19.10 13.10 4.35
C ARG A 137 18.65 11.91 3.50
N ARG A 138 18.89 10.69 4.00
CA ARG A 138 18.55 9.45 3.29
C ARG A 138 17.58 8.59 4.07
N LEU A 139 16.64 8.03 3.33
CA LEU A 139 15.76 6.96 3.76
C LEU A 139 16.43 5.62 3.48
N SER A 140 16.40 4.69 4.44
CA SER A 140 17.14 3.42 4.37
C SER A 140 16.23 2.20 4.51
N CYS A 141 16.30 1.31 3.53
CA CYS A 141 15.72 -0.03 3.60
C CYS A 141 16.79 -1.03 4.07
N PHE A 142 16.58 -1.64 5.24
CA PHE A 142 17.57 -2.53 5.86
C PHE A 142 17.62 -3.95 5.28
N CYS A 143 16.67 -4.34 4.42
CA CYS A 143 16.66 -5.69 3.82
C CYS A 143 17.86 -5.93 2.89
N HIS A 144 18.17 -4.95 2.03
CA HIS A 144 19.25 -5.05 1.03
C HIS A 144 19.98 -3.72 0.86
N HIS A 145 19.91 -2.85 1.88
CA HIS A 145 20.62 -1.58 1.96
C HIS A 145 20.38 -0.64 0.77
N SER A 146 19.12 -0.56 0.31
CA SER A 146 18.73 0.50 -0.62
C SER A 146 18.50 1.80 0.13
N GLU A 147 19.04 2.90 -0.40
CA GLU A 147 18.86 4.24 0.16
C GLU A 147 18.17 5.14 -0.86
N PHE A 148 17.30 6.03 -0.39
CA PHE A 148 16.52 6.95 -1.21
C PHE A 148 16.67 8.39 -0.73
N LEU A 149 16.59 9.33 -1.66
CA LEU A 149 16.69 10.77 -1.41
C LEU A 149 15.29 11.39 -1.47
N PRO A 150 14.62 11.62 -0.32
CA PRO A 150 13.26 12.14 -0.30
C PRO A 150 13.16 13.54 -0.93
N ALA A 151 14.14 14.40 -0.65
CA ALA A 151 14.20 15.78 -1.17
C ALA A 151 14.46 15.87 -2.68
N GLU A 152 14.81 14.76 -3.33
CA GLU A 152 15.06 14.65 -4.78
C GLU A 152 14.05 13.70 -5.45
N GLY A 153 12.81 13.69 -4.96
CA GLY A 153 11.72 12.92 -5.56
C GLY A 153 11.89 11.41 -5.40
N GLY A 154 12.37 10.99 -4.23
CA GLY A 154 12.60 9.59 -3.89
C GLY A 154 13.67 8.91 -4.75
N ARG A 155 14.61 9.67 -5.33
CA ARG A 155 15.69 9.12 -6.16
C ARG A 155 16.45 8.02 -5.42
N VAL A 156 16.77 6.93 -6.11
CA VAL A 156 17.65 5.90 -5.53
C VAL A 156 19.06 6.48 -5.40
N ALA A 157 19.60 6.47 -4.19
CA ALA A 157 20.97 6.88 -3.90
C ALA A 157 21.94 5.70 -3.92
N LYS A 158 21.50 4.54 -3.41
CA LYS A 158 22.33 3.35 -3.23
C LYS A 158 21.49 2.09 -3.27
N GLY A 159 22.13 0.97 -3.57
CA GLY A 159 21.59 -0.38 -3.40
C GLY A 159 20.90 -0.95 -4.65
N PRO A 160 20.20 -2.08 -4.49
CA PRO A 160 19.60 -2.81 -5.61
C PRO A 160 18.29 -2.23 -6.16
N ALA A 161 17.62 -1.32 -5.44
CA ALA A 161 16.46 -0.61 -6.00
C ALA A 161 16.82 0.10 -7.32
N ARG A 162 15.89 0.16 -8.26
CA ARG A 162 16.05 0.84 -9.56
C ARG A 162 15.01 1.92 -9.79
N LYS A 163 13.81 1.69 -9.28
CA LYS A 163 12.69 2.61 -9.31
C LYS A 163 12.75 3.61 -8.15
N ARG A 164 12.39 4.86 -8.43
CA ARG A 164 12.23 5.91 -7.41
C ARG A 164 11.19 5.52 -6.37
N LEU A 165 11.41 5.95 -5.13
CA LEU A 165 10.40 5.85 -4.08
C LEU A 165 9.27 6.83 -4.40
N PRO A 166 8.00 6.38 -4.49
CA PRO A 166 6.91 7.27 -4.86
C PRO A 166 6.73 8.38 -3.83
N VAL A 167 6.61 9.61 -4.32
CA VAL A 167 6.25 10.79 -3.51
C VAL A 167 4.73 10.86 -3.41
N LEU A 168 4.23 11.24 -2.25
CA LEU A 168 2.83 11.58 -2.03
C LEU A 168 2.72 13.10 -1.89
N PRO A 169 2.14 13.80 -2.88
CA PRO A 169 2.00 15.26 -2.81
C PRO A 169 1.20 15.69 -1.58
N LEU A 170 1.70 16.69 -0.86
CA LEU A 170 1.06 17.25 0.34
C LEU A 170 0.40 18.60 0.08
N ALA A 171 -0.63 18.90 0.86
CA ALA A 171 -1.23 20.21 0.98
C ALA A 171 -1.39 20.57 2.46
N ARG A 172 -1.41 21.88 2.74
CA ARG A 172 -1.73 22.40 4.08
C ARG A 172 -3.25 22.34 4.27
N GLY A 173 -3.68 21.70 5.35
CA GLY A 173 -5.05 21.72 5.84
C GLY A 173 -5.28 22.82 6.88
N GLU A 174 -6.49 22.85 7.43
CA GLU A 174 -6.85 23.77 8.52
C GLU A 174 -6.01 23.49 9.78
N GLY A 175 -5.76 24.53 10.58
CA GLY A 175 -5.03 24.41 11.85
C GLY A 175 -3.59 23.89 11.70
N GLY A 176 -2.98 24.01 10.52
CA GLY A 176 -1.63 23.52 10.25
C GLY A 176 -1.53 21.99 10.09
N THR A 177 -2.67 21.31 9.90
CA THR A 177 -2.69 19.88 9.59
C THR A 177 -2.13 19.59 8.19
N LEU A 178 -1.69 18.35 7.96
CA LEU A 178 -1.26 17.88 6.65
C LEU A 178 -2.35 17.05 5.96
N MET A 179 -2.55 17.34 4.68
CA MET A 179 -3.49 16.65 3.81
C MET A 179 -2.78 16.12 2.57
N VAL A 180 -3.38 15.11 1.95
CA VAL A 180 -2.94 14.57 0.67
C VAL A 180 -3.46 15.46 -0.47
N ALA A 181 -2.56 15.93 -1.34
CA ALA A 181 -2.88 16.78 -2.48
C ALA A 181 -3.11 15.99 -3.78
N GLY A 182 -2.66 14.74 -3.84
CA GLY A 182 -2.78 13.84 -4.98
C GLY A 182 -2.34 12.43 -4.61
N GLY A 183 -2.62 11.45 -5.48
CA GLY A 183 -2.11 10.09 -5.28
C GLY A 183 -0.58 10.02 -5.40
N PHE A 184 0.00 8.87 -5.06
CA PHE A 184 1.43 8.64 -5.24
C PHE A 184 1.88 8.90 -6.69
N THR A 185 3.04 9.53 -6.88
CA THR A 185 3.57 9.88 -8.21
C THR A 185 3.81 8.66 -9.10
N THR A 186 4.05 7.49 -8.52
CA THR A 186 4.04 6.19 -9.20
C THR A 186 3.48 5.11 -8.27
N ARG A 187 3.17 3.92 -8.79
CA ARG A 187 2.67 2.80 -7.97
C ARG A 187 3.64 2.44 -6.84
N PRO A 188 3.23 2.34 -5.57
CA PRO A 188 4.07 1.84 -4.48
C PRO A 188 4.62 0.43 -4.67
N GLY A 189 5.83 0.21 -4.13
CA GLY A 189 6.51 -1.08 -4.12
C GLY A 189 7.23 -1.47 -5.42
N PRO A 190 7.60 -2.76 -5.53
CA PRO A 190 8.40 -3.28 -6.64
C PRO A 190 7.78 -3.02 -8.00
N GLY A 191 8.63 -2.78 -8.99
CA GLY A 191 8.23 -2.57 -10.37
C GLY A 191 9.37 -2.06 -11.25
N PRO A 192 9.09 -1.84 -12.54
CA PRO A 192 10.07 -1.24 -13.46
C PRO A 192 10.49 0.15 -12.99
N ALA A 193 11.70 0.56 -13.40
CA ALA A 193 12.30 1.85 -13.07
C ALA A 193 11.51 3.02 -13.68
#